data_AF-A0A352SHW1-F1
#
_entry.id   AF-A0A352SHW1-F1
#
_cell.length_a   1.000
_cell.length_b   1.000
_cell.length_c   1.000
_cell.angle_alpha   90.00
_cell.angle_beta   90.00
_cell.angle_gamma   90.00
#
_symmetry.space_group_name_H-M   'P 1'
#
loop_
_entity.id
_entity.type
_entity.pdbx_description
1 polymer ?
#
loop_
_entity_poly.entity_id
_entity_poly.type
_entity_poly.pdbx_seq_one_letter_code
_entity_poly.pdbx_strand_id
1 'polypeptide(L)'
;MKTIHVVAAVIEAVDEQGKEILFATQRGYGDMKGGWEFSGGKIEPGETPQEALKREIQEELDTKIKVGSLIDTLKQSKLITPEKEV
;
A
#
# COMPACT_ATOMS: atom_id res chain seq x y z
N MET A 1 -15.24 -13.75 -11.98
CA MET A 1 -13.95 -13.32 -11.43
C MET A 1 -14.17 -12.05 -10.64
N LYS A 2 -13.68 -11.97 -9.40
CA LYS A 2 -13.79 -10.76 -8.57
C LYS A 2 -12.52 -9.93 -8.77
N THR A 3 -12.67 -8.69 -9.24
CA THR A 3 -11.58 -7.73 -9.28
C THR A 3 -11.49 -7.06 -7.92
N ILE A 4 -10.27 -6.96 -7.39
CA ILE A 4 -9.97 -6.21 -6.16
C ILE A 4 -9.09 -5.04 -6.56
N HIS A 5 -9.50 -3.84 -6.19
CA HIS A 5 -8.70 -2.63 -6.36
C HIS A 5 -7.89 -2.40 -5.09
N VAL A 6 -6.59 -2.18 -5.26
CA VAL A 6 -5.62 -1.98 -4.18
C VAL A 6 -4.78 -0.76 -4.53
N VAL A 7 -4.44 0.03 -3.53
CA VAL A 7 -3.53 1.16 -3.63
C VAL A 7 -2.24 0.87 -2.87
N ALA A 8 -1.13 1.45 -3.35
CA ALA A 8 0.16 1.38 -2.70
C ALA A 8 0.83 2.76 -2.78
N ALA A 9 1.44 3.20 -1.70
CA ALA A 9 2.11 4.49 -1.61
C ALA A 9 3.62 4.35 -1.83
N VAL A 10 4.18 5.19 -2.69
CA VAL A 10 5.60 5.55 -2.64
C VAL A 10 5.69 6.83 -1.83
N ILE A 11 6.26 6.75 -0.63
CA ILE A 11 6.31 7.87 0.31
C ILE A 11 7.72 8.45 0.28
N GLU A 12 7.81 9.68 -0.20
CA GLU A 12 9.02 10.51 -0.17
C GLU A 12 8.98 11.43 1.05
N ALA A 13 10.11 11.57 1.72
CA ALA A 13 10.32 12.52 2.79
C ALA A 13 11.72 13.13 2.71
N VAL A 14 11.93 14.17 3.51
CA VAL A 14 13.24 14.81 3.68
C VAL A 14 13.59 14.77 5.17
N ASP A 15 14.78 14.28 5.52
CA ASP A 15 15.23 14.29 6.91
C ASP A 15 15.70 15.67 7.37
N GLU A 16 16.09 15.77 8.64
CA GLU A 16 16.58 17.01 9.25
C GLU A 16 17.85 17.56 8.59
N GLN A 17 18.57 16.73 7.83
CA GLN A 17 19.78 17.12 7.10
C GLN A 17 19.50 17.50 5.64
N GLY A 18 18.23 17.48 5.21
CA GLY A 18 17.85 17.79 3.83
C GLY A 18 18.01 16.62 2.87
N LYS A 19 18.23 15.40 3.35
CA LYS A 19 18.37 14.22 2.49
C LYS A 19 17.00 13.63 2.16
N GLU A 20 16.79 13.34 0.87
CA GLU A 20 15.60 12.62 0.40
C GLU A 20 15.62 11.16 0.85
N ILE A 21 14.49 10.69 1.35
CA ILE A 21 14.28 9.34 1.89
C ILE A 21 13.00 8.76 1.28
N LEU A 22 13.06 7.47 0.95
CA LEU A 22 11.90 6.67 0.59
C LEU A 22 11.53 5.74 1.73
N PHE A 23 10.25 5.67 2.05
CA PHE A 23 9.72 4.73 3.04
C PHE A 23 9.17 3.46 2.38
N ALA A 24 9.52 2.33 2.98
CA ALA A 24 8.91 1.03 2.74
C ALA A 24 8.70 0.36 4.10
N THR A 25 7.70 -0.51 4.20
CA THR A 25 7.43 -1.29 5.41
C THR A 25 8.02 -2.68 5.28
N GLN A 26 8.53 -3.22 6.38
CA GLN A 26 9.01 -4.60 6.43
C GLN A 26 7.93 -5.51 7.02
N ARG A 27 7.64 -6.61 6.34
CA ARG A 27 6.64 -7.58 6.80
C ARG A 27 7.06 -8.30 8.06
N GLY A 28 6.25 -8.14 9.12
CA GLY A 28 6.44 -8.84 10.40
C GLY A 28 6.03 -10.32 10.40
N TYR A 29 5.17 -10.74 9.46
CA TYR A 29 4.56 -12.08 9.44
C TYR A 29 4.19 -12.55 8.01
N GLY A 30 3.74 -13.81 7.90
CA GLY A 30 3.29 -14.43 6.64
C GLY A 30 4.42 -15.02 5.78
N ASP A 31 4.05 -15.54 4.61
CA ASP A 31 4.97 -16.25 3.69
C ASP A 31 6.12 -15.36 3.16
N MET A 32 5.98 -14.02 3.30
CA MET A 32 6.98 -13.02 2.87
C MET A 32 7.58 -12.26 4.06
N LYS A 33 7.59 -12.86 5.26
CA LYS A 33 8.22 -12.25 6.45
C LYS A 33 9.65 -11.81 6.14
N GLY A 34 10.01 -10.60 6.56
CA GLY A 34 11.31 -9.98 6.31
C GLY A 34 11.46 -9.33 4.93
N GLY A 35 10.49 -9.53 4.02
CA GLY A 35 10.39 -8.78 2.77
C GLY A 35 9.93 -7.35 2.98
N TRP A 36 10.17 -6.50 1.99
CA TRP A 36 9.72 -5.11 1.96
C TRP A 36 8.47 -4.96 1.11
N GLU A 37 7.53 -4.13 1.56
CA GLU A 37 6.34 -3.76 0.81
C GLU A 37 6.09 -2.25 0.89
N PHE A 38 5.26 -1.78 -0.03
CA PHE A 38 4.72 -0.43 0.03
C PHE A 38 3.46 -0.44 0.89
N SER A 39 3.34 0.53 1.79
CA SER A 39 2.12 0.71 2.57
C SER A 39 0.93 1.06 1.70
N GLY A 40 -0.23 0.55 2.09
CA GLY A 40 -1.48 0.68 1.35
C GLY A 40 -2.32 -0.57 1.46
N GLY A 41 -3.50 -0.53 0.83
CA GLY A 41 -4.47 -1.59 1.01
C GLY A 41 -5.61 -1.52 0.02
N LYS A 42 -6.69 -2.23 0.34
CA LYS A 42 -7.85 -2.33 -0.54
C LYS A 42 -8.61 -1.01 -0.54
N ILE A 43 -9.12 -0.64 -1.71
CA ILE A 43 -10.07 0.48 -1.80
C ILE A 43 -11.42 -0.01 -1.29
N GLU A 44 -11.99 0.67 -0.31
CA GLU A 44 -13.32 0.35 0.22
C GLU A 44 -14.44 0.96 -0.65
N PRO A 45 -15.68 0.43 -0.57
CA PRO A 45 -16.79 0.96 -1.33
C PRO A 45 -17.05 2.45 -1.05
N GLY A 46 -16.99 3.27 -2.10
CA GLY A 46 -17.24 4.71 -2.00
C GLY A 46 -15.98 5.56 -1.80
N GLU A 47 -14.81 4.94 -1.60
CA GLU A 47 -13.53 5.66 -1.53
C GLU A 47 -12.95 5.95 -2.91
N THR A 48 -12.35 7.13 -3.05
CA THR A 48 -11.36 7.39 -4.09
C THR A 48 -10.03 6.72 -3.74
N PRO A 49 -9.16 6.40 -4.73
CA PRO A 49 -7.82 5.87 -4.45
C PRO A 49 -7.01 6.72 -3.46
N GLN A 50 -7.18 8.04 -3.50
CA GLN A 50 -6.50 9.00 -2.63
C GLN A 50 -7.04 8.97 -1.20
N GLU A 51 -8.33 8.76 -1.01
CA GLU A 51 -8.93 8.58 0.31
C GLU A 51 -8.49 7.26 0.94
N ALA A 52 -8.53 6.17 0.17
CA ALA A 52 -8.03 4.87 0.61
C ALA A 52 -6.56 4.96 1.04
N LEU A 53 -5.70 5.61 0.25
CA LEU A 53 -4.29 5.83 0.63
C LEU A 53 -4.16 6.58 1.95
N LYS A 54 -4.90 7.68 2.14
CA LYS A 54 -4.82 8.44 3.40
C LYS A 54 -5.28 7.63 4.61
N ARG A 55 -6.34 6.83 4.47
CA ARG A 55 -6.85 5.95 5.53
C ARG A 55 -5.82 4.88 5.87
N GLU A 56 -5.36 4.12 4.88
CA GLU A 56 -4.39 3.02 5.08
C GLU A 56 -3.09 3.53 5.72
N ILE A 57 -2.53 4.64 5.23
CA ILE A 57 -1.32 5.22 5.82
C ILE A 57 -1.54 5.69 7.26
N GLN A 58 -2.71 6.26 7.57
CA GLN A 58 -3.05 6.65 8.93
C GLN A 58 -3.22 5.42 9.86
N GLU A 59 -3.75 4.31 9.37
CA GLU A 59 -3.94 3.07 10.15
C GLU A 59 -2.63 2.31 10.36
N GLU A 60 -1.78 2.20 9.33
CA GLU A 60 -0.54 1.43 9.39
C GLU A 60 0.62 2.19 10.05
N LEU A 61 0.72 3.50 9.78
CA LEU A 61 1.90 4.31 10.12
C LEU A 61 1.59 5.48 11.08
N ASP A 62 0.33 5.65 11.50
CA ASP A 62 -0.14 6.76 12.34
C ASP A 62 0.29 8.15 11.81
N THR A 63 0.27 8.32 10.49
CA THR A 63 0.75 9.55 9.85
C THR A 63 -0.17 10.06 8.75
N LYS A 64 -0.04 11.35 8.44
CA LYS A 64 -0.81 12.03 7.40
C LYS A 64 0.07 12.32 6.20
N ILE A 65 -0.44 12.01 5.02
CA ILE A 65 0.25 12.25 3.74
C ILE A 65 -0.53 13.20 2.84
N LYS A 66 0.21 13.86 1.94
CA LYS A 66 -0.35 14.50 0.76
C LYS A 66 -0.14 13.57 -0.43
N VAL A 67 -1.23 13.10 -1.03
CA VAL A 67 -1.17 12.22 -2.20
C VAL A 67 -0.80 13.05 -3.44
N GLY A 68 0.27 12.63 -4.12
CA GLY A 68 0.76 13.23 -5.36
C GLY A 68 0.10 12.65 -6.61
N SER A 69 0.79 12.77 -7.74
CA SER A 69 0.36 12.19 -9.01
C SER A 69 0.41 10.66 -8.98
N LEU A 70 -0.50 10.02 -9.71
CA LEU A 70 -0.44 8.58 -9.93
C LEU A 70 0.85 8.23 -10.70
N ILE A 71 1.61 7.28 -10.17
CA ILE A 71 2.82 6.77 -10.82
C ILE A 71 2.44 5.77 -11.92
N ASP A 72 1.70 4.72 -11.57
CA ASP A 72 1.27 3.68 -12.52
C ASP A 72 0.08 2.85 -11.98
N THR A 73 -0.52 2.01 -12.82
CA THR A 73 -1.55 1.03 -12.47
C THR A 73 -1.24 -0.33 -13.08
N LEU A 74 -1.06 -1.33 -12.21
CA LEU A 74 -0.78 -2.70 -12.63
C LEU A 74 -2.03 -3.59 -12.51
N LYS A 75 -2.20 -4.50 -13.47
CA LYS A 75 -3.23 -5.55 -13.41
C LYS A 75 -2.55 -6.91 -13.29
N GLN A 76 -2.79 -7.60 -12.18
CA GLN A 76 -2.30 -8.96 -11.98
C GLN A 76 -3.47 -9.93 -11.92
N SER A 77 -3.45 -10.94 -12.79
CA SER A 77 -4.34 -12.10 -12.69
C SER A 77 -3.64 -13.20 -11.90
N LYS A 78 -4.15 -13.52 -10.71
CA LYS A 78 -3.79 -14.75 -9.98
C LYS A 78 -4.86 -15.80 -10.23
N LEU A 79 -4.48 -17.01 -10.65
CA LEU A 79 -5.33 -18.18 -10.50
C LEU A 79 -5.46 -18.42 -8.99
N ILE A 80 -6.62 -18.14 -8.42
CA ILE A 80 -6.91 -18.50 -7.03
C ILE A 80 -7.11 -20.01 -7.02
N THR A 81 -6.11 -20.77 -6.56
CA THR A 81 -6.34 -22.16 -6.16
C THR A 81 -7.13 -22.17 -4.85
N PRO A 82 -8.18 -22.99 -4.72
CA PRO A 82 -9.17 -22.90 -3.64
C PRO A 82 -8.70 -23.35 -2.24
N GLU A 83 -7.40 -23.32 -1.92
CA GLU A 83 -6.87 -23.98 -0.70
C GLU A 83 -6.70 -23.09 0.55
N LYS A 84 -7.25 -21.87 0.60
CA LYS A 84 -7.19 -21.05 1.83
C LYS A 84 -8.52 -20.37 2.18
N GLU A 85 -9.56 -21.18 2.34
CA GLU A 85 -10.65 -20.91 3.29
C GLU A 85 -10.62 -22.01 4.36
N VAL A 86 -9.90 -21.76 5.46
CA VAL A 86 -10.13 -22.39 6.78
C VAL A 86 -9.89 -21.32 7.84
#